data_AF-A0A178EFS3-F1
#
_entry.id   AF-A0A178EFS3-F1
#
_cell.length_a   1.000
_cell.length_b   1.000
_cell.length_c   1.000
_cell.angle_alpha   90.00
_cell.angle_beta   90.00
_cell.angle_gamma   90.00
#
_symmetry.space_group_name_H-M   'P 1'
#
loop_
_entity.id
_entity.type
_entity.pdbx_description
1 polymer ?
#
loop_
_entity_poly.entity_id
_entity_poly.type
_entity_poly.pdbx_seq_one_letter_code
_entity_poly.pdbx_strand_id
1 'polypeptide(L)'
;MADAQVFEETFTITSVNNEKYDRVSRIYGTSADNQLTMTLDINHELFPVQLGATLSMVLATTLSLDGTSNEQNETMWRNVGKQGVTTLADMYDYVCYGKNYRMEDGEGDQMYVP
;
A
#
# COMPACT_ATOMS: atom_id res chain seq x y z
N MET A 1 17.35 -9.39 11.97
CA MET A 1 16.06 -8.72 11.71
C MET A 1 15.97 -8.56 10.21
N ALA A 2 15.11 -9.35 9.58
CA ALA A 2 14.77 -9.08 8.20
C ALA A 2 13.85 -7.87 8.23
N ASP A 3 14.15 -6.85 7.44
CA ASP A 3 13.22 -5.73 7.30
C ASP A 3 12.00 -6.24 6.52
N ALA A 4 10.83 -6.16 7.14
CA ALA A 4 9.58 -6.61 6.52
C ALA A 4 9.16 -5.67 5.38
N GLN A 5 9.60 -4.42 5.45
CA GLN A 5 9.25 -3.34 4.53
C GLN A 5 10.21 -3.37 3.35
N VAL A 6 9.66 -3.49 2.14
CA VAL A 6 10.42 -3.54 0.89
C VAL A 6 10.33 -2.23 0.10
N PHE A 7 9.39 -1.37 0.48
CA PHE A 7 9.20 -0.06 -0.13
C PHE A 7 8.50 0.85 0.90
N GLU A 8 8.96 2.09 0.99
CA GLU A 8 8.34 3.16 1.77
C GLU A 8 8.48 4.47 0.99
N GLU A 9 7.37 5.18 0.79
CA GLU A 9 7.38 6.48 0.11
C GLU A 9 6.18 7.33 0.55
N THR A 10 6.34 8.64 0.48
CA THR A 10 5.27 9.62 0.70
C THR A 10 4.81 10.23 -0.62
N PHE A 11 3.53 10.04 -0.95
CA PHE A 11 2.91 10.56 -2.16
C PHE A 11 1.98 11.74 -1.86
N THR A 12 2.01 12.75 -2.72
CA THR A 12 0.97 13.79 -2.76
C THR A 12 -0.06 13.43 -3.83
N ILE A 13 -1.34 13.43 -3.48
CA ILE A 13 -2.43 13.09 -4.38
C ILE A 13 -2.66 14.20 -5.39
N THR A 14 -2.50 13.88 -6.67
CA THR A 14 -2.63 14.83 -7.78
C THR A 14 -4.00 14.73 -8.47
N SER A 15 -4.66 13.57 -8.40
CA SER A 15 -5.99 13.37 -8.99
C SER A 15 -6.75 12.21 -8.32
N VAL A 16 -8.08 12.28 -8.36
CA VAL A 16 -9.00 11.24 -7.86
C VAL A 16 -10.11 11.04 -8.89
N ASN A 17 -10.29 9.80 -9.38
CA ASN A 17 -11.36 9.42 -10.29
C ASN A 17 -12.32 8.44 -9.58
N ASN A 18 -13.55 8.86 -9.37
CA ASN A 18 -14.61 8.09 -8.72
C ASN A 18 -15.87 7.94 -9.60
N GLU A 19 -15.76 8.18 -10.91
CA GLU A 19 -16.94 8.30 -11.79
C GLU A 19 -17.57 6.96 -12.16
N LYS A 20 -16.79 5.88 -12.12
CA LYS A 20 -17.21 4.57 -12.66
C LYS A 20 -17.76 3.61 -11.63
N TYR A 21 -17.35 3.73 -10.37
CA TYR A 21 -17.64 2.74 -9.33
C TYR A 21 -18.18 3.41 -8.09
N ASP A 22 -19.24 2.84 -7.52
CA ASP A 22 -19.93 3.41 -6.35
C ASP A 22 -19.06 3.48 -5.10
N ARG A 23 -18.03 2.62 -4.99
CA ARG A 23 -17.22 2.46 -3.76
C ARG A 23 -15.72 2.49 -3.98
N VAL A 24 -15.28 2.51 -5.23
CA VAL A 24 -13.86 2.44 -5.58
C VAL A 24 -13.47 3.70 -6.34
N SER A 25 -12.41 4.35 -5.87
CA SER A 25 -11.79 5.46 -6.57
C SER A 25 -10.40 5.06 -7.02
N ARG A 26 -10.03 5.49 -8.23
CA ARG A 26 -8.64 5.48 -8.67
C ARG A 26 -7.96 6.78 -8.26
N ILE A 27 -6.95 6.69 -7.43
CA ILE A 27 -6.14 7.83 -7.02
C ILE A 27 -4.81 7.84 -7.78
N TYR A 28 -4.33 9.04 -8.06
CA TYR A 28 -3.04 9.29 -8.68
C TYR A 28 -2.20 10.14 -7.72
N GLY A 29 -0.92 9.80 -7.57
CA GLY A 29 -0.01 10.54 -6.71
C GLY A 29 1.41 10.58 -7.23
N THR A 30 2.18 11.55 -6.74
CA THR A 30 3.60 11.76 -7.06
C THR A 30 4.43 11.84 -5.79
N SER A 31 5.64 11.27 -5.79
CA SER A 31 6.58 11.39 -4.67
C SER A 31 7.05 12.84 -4.50
N ALA A 32 7.62 13.15 -3.34
CA ALA A 32 8.09 14.50 -3.03
C ALA A 32 9.19 15.01 -3.97
N ASP A 33 10.02 14.11 -4.49
CA ASP A 33 11.08 14.38 -5.47
C ASP A 33 10.60 14.30 -6.93
N ASN A 34 9.33 13.96 -7.16
CA ASN A 34 8.72 13.75 -8.47
C ASN A 34 9.36 12.64 -9.32
N GLN A 35 10.06 11.69 -8.70
CA GLN A 35 10.65 10.55 -9.42
C GLN A 35 9.68 9.36 -9.55
N LEU A 36 8.77 9.20 -8.59
CA LEU A 36 7.81 8.10 -8.56
C LEU A 36 6.40 8.61 -8.79
N THR A 37 5.65 7.85 -9.58
CA THR A 37 4.21 8.06 -9.76
C THR A 37 3.48 6.81 -9.30
N MET A 38 2.35 7.02 -8.63
CA MET A 38 1.52 5.96 -8.07
C MET A 38 0.14 6.06 -8.69
N THR A 39 -0.40 4.92 -9.12
CA THR A 39 -1.82 4.76 -9.43
C THR A 39 -2.35 3.66 -8.53
N LEU A 40 -3.35 3.97 -7.70
CA LEU A 40 -3.90 3.01 -6.74
C LEU A 40 -5.43 3.05 -6.75
N ASP A 41 -6.06 1.88 -6.74
CA ASP A 41 -7.50 1.76 -6.53
C ASP A 41 -7.78 1.56 -5.03
N ILE A 42 -8.61 2.43 -4.45
CA ILE A 42 -8.95 2.40 -3.02
C ILE A 42 -10.46 2.29 -2.81
N ASN A 43 -10.88 1.68 -1.70
CA ASN A 43 -12.25 1.77 -1.24
C ASN A 43 -12.47 3.12 -0.55
N HIS A 44 -13.10 4.06 -1.26
CA HIS A 44 -13.25 5.44 -0.78
C HIS A 44 -14.36 5.61 0.26
N GLU A 45 -15.23 4.61 0.47
CA GLU A 45 -16.19 4.62 1.60
C GLU A 45 -15.47 4.36 2.93
N LEU A 46 -14.45 3.49 2.92
CA LEU A 46 -13.67 3.14 4.11
C LEU A 46 -12.51 4.09 4.34
N PHE A 47 -11.87 4.54 3.26
CA PHE A 47 -10.69 5.40 3.30
C PHE A 47 -10.87 6.59 2.35
N PRO A 48 -11.53 7.67 2.81
CA PRO A 48 -11.78 8.84 1.98
C PRO A 48 -10.48 9.63 1.77
N VAL A 49 -10.13 9.85 0.51
CA VAL A 49 -8.92 10.60 0.09
C VAL A 49 -9.33 11.80 -0.76
N GLN A 50 -8.66 12.93 -0.55
CA GLN A 50 -8.91 14.18 -1.26
C GLN A 50 -7.70 14.60 -2.11
N LEU A 51 -7.95 15.40 -3.13
CA LEU A 51 -6.90 16.01 -3.95
C LEU A 51 -6.01 16.90 -3.07
N GLY A 52 -4.69 16.79 -3.26
CA GLY A 52 -3.68 17.49 -2.46
C GLY A 52 -3.37 16.85 -1.11
N ALA A 53 -4.05 15.77 -0.73
CA ALA A 53 -3.71 15.03 0.48
C ALA A 53 -2.33 14.36 0.34
N THR A 54 -1.66 14.15 1.47
CA THR A 54 -0.38 13.45 1.55
C THR A 54 -0.61 12.08 2.17
N LEU A 55 -0.12 11.03 1.50
CA LEU A 55 -0.22 9.64 1.95
C LEU A 55 1.17 9.05 2.15
N SER A 56 1.41 8.43 3.30
CA SER A 56 2.56 7.56 3.49
C SER A 56 2.17 6.13 3.11
N MET A 57 2.90 5.55 2.16
CA MET A 57 2.68 4.20 1.67
C MET A 57 3.88 3.32 2.03
N VAL A 58 3.59 2.13 2.54
CA VAL A 58 4.58 1.08 2.77
C VAL A 58 4.11 -0.21 2.11
N LEU A 59 5.01 -0.88 1.40
CA LEU A 59 4.83 -2.27 0.97
C LEU A 59 5.66 -3.16 1.88
N ALA A 60 5.01 -4.15 2.48
CA ALA A 60 5.65 -5.12 3.35
C ALA A 60 5.38 -6.55 2.89
N THR A 61 6.35 -7.43 3.07
CA THR A 61 6.23 -8.86 2.74
C THR A 61 5.56 -9.68 3.84
N THR A 62 5.44 -9.12 5.04
CA THR A 62 4.80 -9.74 6.21
C THR A 62 4.24 -8.66 7.15
N LEU A 63 3.20 -9.00 7.91
CA LEU A 63 2.65 -8.14 8.98
C LEU A 63 3.37 -8.34 10.32
N SER A 64 4.27 -9.32 10.40
CA SER A 64 5.09 -9.56 11.59
C SER A 64 6.08 -8.42 11.81
N LEU A 65 6.08 -7.86 13.02
CA LEU A 65 7.02 -6.80 13.41
C LEU A 65 8.49 -7.26 13.44
N ASP A 66 8.73 -8.57 13.55
CA ASP A 66 10.07 -9.16 13.56
C ASP A 66 10.59 -9.57 12.16
N GLY A 67 9.77 -9.36 11.12
CA GLY A 67 10.09 -9.71 9.73
C GLY A 67 10.05 -11.21 9.43
N THR A 68 9.56 -12.05 10.34
CA THR A 68 9.46 -13.49 10.10
C THR A 68 8.28 -13.80 9.17
N SER A 69 8.55 -14.49 8.07
CA SER A 69 7.54 -15.00 7.13
C SER A 69 7.60 -16.53 7.12
N ASN A 70 7.08 -17.17 8.18
CA ASN A 70 6.91 -18.63 8.23
C ASN A 70 5.53 -19.02 7.69
N GLU A 71 5.34 -20.27 7.27
CA GLU A 71 4.03 -20.80 6.80
C GLU A 71 2.88 -20.61 7.80
N GLN A 72 3.16 -20.45 9.10
CA GLN A 72 2.16 -20.08 10.12
C GLN A 72 1.55 -18.68 9.90
N ASN A 73 2.20 -17.84 9.11
CA ASN A 73 1.83 -16.46 8.83
C ASN A 73 0.63 -16.36 7.86
N GLU A 74 0.31 -17.43 7.12
CA GLU A 74 -0.94 -17.53 6.34
C GLU A 74 -2.20 -17.42 7.22
N THR A 75 -2.07 -17.62 8.53
CA THR A 75 -3.15 -17.44 9.51
C THR A 75 -3.02 -16.16 10.34
N MET A 76 -1.98 -15.35 10.13
CA MET A 76 -1.72 -14.15 10.94
C MET A 76 -2.81 -13.08 10.79
N TRP A 77 -3.46 -13.00 9.63
CA TRP A 77 -4.65 -12.16 9.43
C TRP A 77 -5.78 -12.49 10.43
N ARG A 78 -5.84 -13.73 10.96
CA ARG A 78 -6.81 -14.12 12.00
C ARG A 78 -6.46 -13.58 13.39
N ASN A 79 -5.25 -13.08 13.55
CA ASN A 79 -4.75 -12.54 14.82
C ASN A 79 -4.70 -11.01 14.83
N VAL A 80 -4.89 -10.35 13.68
CA VAL A 80 -5.07 -8.89 13.61
C VAL A 80 -6.30 -8.50 14.43
N GLY A 81 -6.16 -7.50 15.30
CA GLY A 81 -7.22 -7.06 16.22
C GLY A 81 -7.47 -7.97 17.44
N LYS A 82 -6.71 -9.06 17.63
CA LYS A 82 -6.78 -9.83 18.89
C LYS A 82 -6.03 -9.11 20.01
N GLN A 83 -6.63 -9.08 21.18
CA GLN A 83 -6.07 -8.45 22.37
C GLN A 83 -4.69 -9.08 22.70
N GLY A 84 -3.65 -8.23 22.75
CA GLY A 84 -2.28 -8.65 23.06
C GLY A 84 -1.40 -9.01 21.85
N VAL A 85 -1.91 -8.91 20.62
CA VAL A 85 -1.12 -9.05 19.39
C VAL A 85 -1.03 -7.69 18.71
N THR A 86 0.19 -7.19 18.51
CA THR A 86 0.46 -5.98 17.73
C THR A 86 1.15 -6.37 16.44
N THR A 87 0.66 -5.82 15.34
CA THR A 87 1.12 -6.10 13.97
C THR A 87 1.45 -4.79 13.27
N LEU A 88 2.14 -4.88 12.13
CA LEU A 88 2.41 -3.70 11.31
C LEU A 88 1.11 -3.00 10.86
N ALA A 89 0.03 -3.76 10.68
CA ALA A 89 -1.27 -3.22 10.27
C ALA A 89 -1.85 -2.21 11.27
N ASP A 90 -1.54 -2.34 12.57
CA ASP A 90 -2.07 -1.44 13.61
C ASP A 90 -1.47 -0.03 13.55
N MET A 91 -0.44 0.18 12.71
CA MET A 91 0.24 1.46 12.51
C MET A 91 -0.29 2.27 11.33
N TYR A 92 -1.19 1.71 10.51
CA TYR A 92 -1.68 2.33 9.28
C TYR A 92 -3.21 2.37 9.24
N ASP A 93 -3.76 3.40 8.60
CA ASP A 93 -5.21 3.63 8.53
C ASP A 93 -5.91 2.74 7.48
N TYR A 94 -5.17 2.26 6.48
CA TYR A 94 -5.69 1.45 5.39
C TYR A 94 -4.67 0.39 4.97
N VAL A 95 -5.08 -0.87 4.99
CA VAL A 95 -4.21 -2.01 4.71
C VAL A 95 -4.83 -2.89 3.63
N CYS A 96 -4.04 -3.21 2.62
CA CYS A 96 -4.41 -4.11 1.54
C CYS A 96 -3.43 -5.29 1.47
N TYR A 97 -3.93 -6.43 1.00
CA TYR A 97 -3.10 -7.59 0.64
C TYR A 97 -3.24 -7.87 -0.85
N GLY A 98 -2.12 -8.03 -1.54
CA GLY A 98 -2.06 -8.21 -2.99
C GLY A 98 -0.90 -9.12 -3.41
N LYS A 99 -0.83 -9.39 -4.71
CA LYS A 99 0.27 -10.12 -5.35
C LYS A 99 0.73 -9.35 -6.57
N ASN A 100 2.05 -9.23 -6.74
CA ASN A 100 2.62 -8.67 -7.95
C ASN A 100 2.28 -9.59 -9.13
N TYR A 101 1.51 -9.07 -10.09
CA TYR A 101 1.08 -9.86 -11.25
C TYR A 101 2.05 -9.76 -12.43
N ARG A 102 2.67 -8.60 -12.61
CA ARG A 102 3.59 -8.32 -13.71
C ARG A 102 4.66 -7.33 -13.24
N MET A 103 5.83 -7.41 -13.83
CA MET A 103 6.84 -6.36 -13.76
C MET A 103 7.22 -6.05 -15.19
N GLU A 104 7.24 -4.76 -15.53
CA GLU A 104 7.61 -4.29 -16.86
C GLU A 104 8.79 -3.34 -16.74
N ASP A 105 9.82 -3.58 -17.55
CA ASP A 105 10.87 -2.60 -17.79
C ASP A 105 10.28 -1.51 -18.69
N GLY A 106 10.29 -0.27 -18.21
CA GLY A 106 9.87 0.90 -18.97
C GLY A 106 10.93 1.33 -19.99
N GLU A 107 10.68 2.43 -20.71
CA GLU A 107 11.71 3.01 -21.57
C GLU A 107 12.80 3.70 -20.70
N GLY A 108 14.05 3.28 -20.86
CA GLY A 108 15.17 3.83 -20.09
C GLY A 108 15.33 3.17 -18.73
N ASP A 109 15.39 3.98 -17.66
CA ASP A 109 15.61 3.53 -16.26
C ASP A 109 14.29 3.49 -15.45
N GLN A 110 13.15 3.37 -16.14
CA GLN A 110 11.83 3.35 -15.52
C GLN A 110 11.40 1.90 -15.25
N MET A 111 10.81 1.63 -14.09
CA MET A 111 10.23 0.33 -13.75
C MET A 111 8.74 0.50 -13.45
N TYR A 112 7.90 -0.36 -14.02
CA TYR A 112 6.47 -0.36 -13.78
C TYR A 112 6.03 -1.62 -13.05
N VAL A 113 5.33 -1.41 -11.94
CA VAL A 113 4.70 -2.46 -11.14
C VAL A 113 3.20 -2.13 -11.01
N PRO A 114 2.32 -2.81 -11.77
CA PRO A 114 0.87 -2.64 -11.68
C PRO A 114 0.26 -3.26 -10.42
#